data_AF-A0A8S0RHD8-F1
#
_entry.id   AF-A0A8S0RHD8-F1
#
_cell.length_a   1.000
_cell.length_b   1.000
_cell.length_c   1.000
_cell.angle_alpha   90.00
_cell.angle_beta   90.00
_cell.angle_gamma   90.00
#
_symmetry.space_group_name_H-M   'P 1'
#
loop_
_entity.id
_entity.type
_entity.pdbx_description
1 polymer ?
#
loop_
_entity_poly.entity_id
_entity_poly.type
_entity_poly.pdbx_seq_one_letter_code
_entity_poly.pdbx_strand_id
1 'polypeptide(L)'
;MENEGKEGFSCSSGKENGGEDLFSCKQSDGSVDHLVIMVHGILGSARDWKFAAEQFVSKLPDKVFVHCSERNIAKLTLDGVDVMGERLAEEVLDVIKQKPDLSKISFVAHSVGGLVARYTIARLYRPPDKESGELSATFCEKESFWDSYVELKFYAQDSDKIH
;
A
#
# COMPACT_ATOMS: atom_id res chain seq x y z
N MET A 1 6.00 41.93 16.40
CA MET A 1 5.37 40.70 16.95
C MET A 1 4.78 39.95 15.78
N GLU A 2 5.60 39.14 15.13
CA GLU A 2 5.14 38.22 14.09
C GLU A 2 4.99 36.87 14.76
N ASN A 3 3.75 36.38 14.81
CA ASN A 3 3.40 35.09 15.39
C ASN A 3 3.54 34.06 14.28
N GLU A 4 4.66 33.33 14.27
CA GLU A 4 4.80 32.11 13.47
C GLU A 4 3.96 31.01 14.12
N GLY A 5 2.82 30.70 13.48
CA GLY A 5 1.97 29.58 13.85
C GLY A 5 2.71 28.25 13.63
N LYS A 6 3.25 27.69 14.71
CA LYS A 6 3.71 26.30 14.75
C LYS A 6 2.49 25.39 14.83
N GLU A 7 1.91 25.03 13.70
CA GLU A 7 1.02 23.87 13.65
C GLU A 7 1.89 22.61 13.68
N GLY A 8 1.96 22.00 14.87
CA GLY A 8 2.68 20.76 15.09
C GLY A 8 2.06 19.63 14.29
N PHE A 9 2.74 19.23 13.21
CA PHE A 9 2.46 18.03 12.45
C PHE A 9 2.70 16.80 13.33
N SER A 10 1.64 16.06 13.66
CA SER A 10 1.71 14.84 14.46
C SER A 10 1.32 13.66 13.60
N CYS A 11 2.30 13.08 12.91
CA CYS A 11 2.20 11.72 12.37
C CYS A 11 2.04 10.76 13.55
N SER A 12 0.91 10.06 13.60
CA SER A 12 0.70 9.01 14.59
C SER A 12 1.20 7.70 14.00
N SER A 13 2.38 7.24 14.43
CA SER A 13 2.82 5.87 14.19
C SER A 13 2.21 4.97 15.28
N GLY A 14 1.13 4.27 14.95
CA GLY A 14 0.55 3.27 15.85
C GLY A 14 1.48 2.05 15.94
N LYS A 15 1.92 1.68 17.14
CA LYS A 15 2.68 0.45 17.39
C LYS A 15 1.89 -0.46 18.33
N GLU A 16 1.20 -1.43 17.75
CA GLU A 16 0.54 -2.49 18.51
C GLU A 16 0.87 -3.83 17.85
N ASN A 17 1.90 -4.51 18.36
CA ASN A 17 2.32 -5.88 18.02
C ASN A 17 2.40 -6.24 16.51
N GLY A 18 3.49 -5.87 15.85
CA GLY A 18 3.82 -6.43 14.52
C GLY A 18 4.13 -5.42 13.42
N GLY A 19 3.99 -4.12 13.69
CA GLY A 19 4.57 -3.02 12.91
C GLY A 19 3.90 -2.78 11.54
N GLU A 20 2.78 -2.07 11.53
CA GLU A 20 2.25 -1.48 10.30
C GLU A 20 2.46 0.03 10.39
N ASP A 21 3.45 0.55 9.65
CA ASP A 21 3.67 2.00 9.52
C ASP A 21 2.58 2.60 8.61
N LEU A 22 1.40 2.82 9.18
CA LEU A 22 0.29 3.49 8.51
C LEU A 22 0.35 4.99 8.77
N PHE A 23 0.56 5.78 7.72
CA PHE A 23 0.66 7.23 7.80
C PHE A 23 -0.67 7.90 7.42
N SER A 24 -1.12 8.84 8.25
CA SER A 24 -2.30 9.69 8.00
C SER A 24 -2.19 11.02 8.76
N CYS A 25 -2.72 12.09 8.17
CA CYS A 25 -3.04 13.33 8.90
C CYS A 25 -4.31 13.10 9.76
N LYS A 26 -4.50 13.90 10.83
CA LYS A 26 -5.70 13.83 11.68
C LYS A 26 -6.95 14.20 10.87
N GLN A 27 -7.97 13.36 10.96
CA GLN A 27 -9.26 13.48 10.26
C GLN A 27 -9.88 14.89 10.36
N SER A 28 -10.09 15.53 9.22
CA SER A 28 -11.27 16.38 9.03
C SER A 28 -12.48 15.49 8.66
N ASP A 29 -13.70 16.04 8.75
CA ASP A 29 -15.02 15.36 8.66
C ASP A 29 -15.31 14.62 7.32
N GLY A 30 -14.30 14.36 6.49
CA GLY A 30 -14.37 13.58 5.25
C GLY A 30 -13.83 12.16 5.44
N SER A 31 -14.55 11.16 4.92
CA SER A 31 -14.09 9.76 4.92
C SER A 31 -12.92 9.59 3.95
N VAL A 32 -11.70 9.43 4.48
CA VAL A 32 -10.53 9.03 3.68
C VAL A 32 -10.78 7.64 3.10
N ASP A 33 -10.89 7.53 1.77
CA ASP A 33 -11.28 6.29 1.09
C ASP A 33 -10.17 5.67 0.23
N HIS A 34 -8.95 6.24 0.22
CA HIS A 34 -7.88 5.84 -0.68
C HIS A 34 -6.65 5.34 0.07
N LEU A 35 -6.26 4.09 -0.19
CA LEU A 35 -5.03 3.47 0.31
C LEU A 35 -3.91 3.55 -0.74
N VAL A 36 -2.72 3.97 -0.33
CA VAL A 36 -1.50 3.96 -1.14
C VAL A 36 -0.50 2.99 -0.52
N ILE A 37 -0.20 1.91 -1.24
CA ILE A 37 0.79 0.92 -0.85
C ILE A 37 2.14 1.28 -1.47
N MET A 38 3.17 1.44 -0.63
CA MET A 38 4.55 1.67 -1.06
C MET A 38 5.37 0.38 -0.96
N VAL A 39 5.89 -0.11 -2.10
CA VAL A 39 6.55 -1.42 -2.24
C VAL A 39 8.02 -1.21 -2.58
N HIS A 40 8.91 -1.66 -1.70
CA HIS A 40 10.35 -1.49 -1.88
C HIS A 40 10.95 -2.49 -2.89
N GLY A 41 12.18 -2.21 -3.33
CA GLY A 41 12.93 -3.04 -4.27
C GLY A 41 13.80 -4.10 -3.58
N ILE A 42 14.69 -4.72 -4.37
CA ILE A 42 15.60 -5.77 -3.92
C ILE A 42 16.53 -5.26 -2.82
N LEU A 43 16.73 -6.07 -1.78
CA LEU A 43 17.47 -5.73 -0.55
C LEU A 43 16.97 -4.47 0.19
N GLY A 44 15.81 -3.94 -0.17
CA GLY A 44 15.21 -2.76 0.46
C GLY A 44 14.40 -3.08 1.72
N SER A 45 13.80 -2.03 2.27
CA SER A 45 12.88 -2.09 3.40
C SER A 45 11.84 -0.97 3.38
N ALA A 46 10.80 -1.07 4.22
CA ALA A 46 9.81 -0.01 4.40
C ALA A 46 10.41 1.37 4.74
N ARG A 47 11.58 1.39 5.39
CA ARG A 47 12.29 2.62 5.77
C ARG A 47 12.71 3.45 4.57
N ASP A 48 12.92 2.82 3.41
CA ASP A 48 13.28 3.51 2.17
C ASP A 48 12.16 4.45 1.71
N TRP A 49 10.92 4.15 2.10
CA TRP A 49 9.74 4.93 1.77
C TRP A 49 9.35 5.99 2.81
N LYS A 50 10.01 6.04 3.98
CA LYS A 50 9.63 6.93 5.08
C LYS A 50 9.44 8.39 4.63
N PHE A 51 10.45 8.94 3.95
CA PHE A 51 10.39 10.32 3.49
C PHE A 51 9.25 10.52 2.48
N ALA A 52 9.09 9.60 1.53
CA ALA A 52 8.02 9.68 0.53
C ALA A 52 6.64 9.61 1.18
N ALA A 53 6.44 8.73 2.16
CA ALA A 53 5.19 8.60 2.90
C ALA A 53 4.84 9.88 3.68
N GLU A 54 5.81 10.45 4.39
CA GLU A 54 5.65 11.72 5.11
C GLU A 54 5.26 12.86 4.14
N GLN A 55 5.94 12.96 2.99
CA GLN A 55 5.62 13.97 1.97
C GLN A 55 4.26 13.74 1.32
N PHE A 56 3.86 12.50 1.10
CA PHE A 56 2.59 12.15 0.46
C PHE A 56 1.41 12.54 1.36
N VAL A 57 1.48 12.19 2.64
CA VAL A 57 0.49 12.56 3.66
C VAL A 57 0.46 14.08 3.89
N SER A 58 1.62 14.75 3.85
CA SER A 58 1.68 16.21 3.96
C SER A 58 1.03 16.95 2.79
N LYS A 59 1.17 16.45 1.56
CA LYS A 59 0.63 17.09 0.34
C LYS A 59 -0.83 16.75 0.07
N LEU A 60 -1.28 15.58 0.54
CA LEU A 60 -2.66 15.10 0.38
C LEU A 60 -3.28 14.79 1.74
N PRO A 61 -3.33 15.78 2.66
CA PRO A 61 -3.95 15.58 3.95
C PRO A 61 -5.43 15.19 3.75
N ASP A 62 -5.92 14.27 4.58
CA ASP A 62 -7.32 13.82 4.61
C ASP A 62 -7.84 13.23 3.30
N LYS A 63 -6.94 12.75 2.43
CA LYS A 63 -7.32 12.08 1.18
C LYS A 63 -6.78 10.67 1.06
N VAL A 64 -5.71 10.35 1.77
CA VAL A 64 -4.97 9.10 1.56
C VAL A 64 -4.49 8.51 2.88
N PHE A 65 -4.54 7.19 2.97
CA PHE A 65 -3.75 6.39 3.90
C PHE A 65 -2.52 5.86 3.16
N VAL A 66 -1.34 6.01 3.73
CA VAL A 66 -0.11 5.45 3.14
C VAL A 66 0.38 4.28 3.98
N HIS A 67 0.59 3.14 3.34
CA HIS A 67 1.16 1.93 3.94
C HIS A 67 2.49 1.59 3.27
N CYS A 68 3.57 1.53 4.04
CA CYS A 68 4.86 1.05 3.56
C CYS A 68 4.96 -0.46 3.81
N SER A 69 5.10 -1.26 2.76
CA SER A 69 5.13 -2.73 2.89
C SER A 69 6.35 -3.22 3.68
N GLU A 70 6.12 -4.11 4.65
CA GLU A 70 7.14 -4.66 5.55
C GLU A 70 7.38 -6.17 5.37
N ARG A 71 6.53 -6.89 4.62
CA ARG A 71 6.61 -8.36 4.56
C ARG A 71 7.79 -8.92 3.77
N ASN A 72 8.40 -8.14 2.89
CA ASN A 72 9.42 -8.61 1.95
C ASN A 72 10.82 -8.06 2.21
N ILE A 73 11.21 -7.77 3.45
CA ILE A 73 12.48 -7.07 3.76
C ILE A 73 13.77 -7.86 3.45
N ALA A 74 14.83 -7.12 3.09
CA ALA A 74 16.21 -7.62 2.99
C ALA A 74 16.33 -8.91 2.16
N LYS A 75 16.79 -10.03 2.74
CA LYS A 75 16.98 -11.30 2.00
C LYS A 75 15.68 -11.91 1.48
N LEU A 76 14.53 -11.58 2.08
CA LEU A 76 13.22 -12.07 1.63
C LEU A 76 12.86 -11.52 0.24
N THR A 77 13.51 -10.43 -0.20
CA THR A 77 13.38 -9.92 -1.57
C THR A 77 13.94 -10.87 -2.64
N LEU A 78 14.63 -11.95 -2.25
CA LEU A 78 15.25 -12.92 -3.15
C LEU A 78 14.40 -14.19 -3.32
N ASP A 79 13.23 -14.28 -2.69
CA ASP A 79 12.39 -15.48 -2.68
C ASP A 79 11.58 -15.70 -3.97
N GLY A 80 11.75 -14.86 -4.99
CA GLY A 80 10.97 -14.89 -6.22
C GLY A 80 9.72 -14.01 -6.17
N VAL A 81 9.28 -13.54 -7.33
CA VAL A 81 8.18 -12.56 -7.45
C VAL A 81 6.83 -13.15 -7.03
N ASP A 82 6.62 -14.44 -7.27
CA ASP A 82 5.42 -15.17 -6.87
C ASP A 82 5.28 -15.24 -5.35
N VAL A 83 6.35 -15.66 -4.65
CA VAL A 83 6.35 -15.75 -3.19
C VAL A 83 6.23 -14.36 -2.55
N MET A 84 7.00 -13.38 -3.05
CA MET A 84 6.92 -12.01 -2.56
C MET A 84 5.52 -11.41 -2.78
N GLY A 85 4.92 -11.70 -3.93
CA GLY A 85 3.61 -11.16 -4.29
C GLY A 85 2.47 -11.79 -3.49
N GLU A 86 2.54 -13.08 -3.14
CA GLU A 86 1.54 -13.69 -2.24
C GLU A 86 1.61 -13.05 -0.84
N ARG A 87 2.83 -12.87 -0.31
CA ARG A 87 3.03 -12.19 0.99
C ARG A 87 2.51 -10.77 0.99
N LEU A 88 2.74 -10.02 -0.08
CA LEU A 88 2.22 -8.65 -0.21
C LEU A 88 0.69 -8.65 -0.34
N ALA A 89 0.09 -9.63 -1.02
CA ALA A 89 -1.36 -9.75 -1.09
C ALA A 89 -1.99 -10.01 0.28
N GLU A 90 -1.40 -10.89 1.08
CA GLU A 90 -1.83 -11.13 2.46
C GLU A 90 -1.73 -9.85 3.30
N GLU A 91 -0.61 -9.13 3.22
CA GLU A 91 -0.40 -7.85 3.91
C GLU A 91 -1.46 -6.81 3.53
N VAL A 92 -1.72 -6.62 2.23
CA VAL A 92 -2.71 -5.66 1.75
C VAL A 92 -4.11 -6.01 2.24
N LEU A 93 -4.47 -7.30 2.28
CA LEU A 93 -5.76 -7.74 2.82
C LEU A 93 -5.88 -7.44 4.32
N ASP A 94 -4.80 -7.58 5.09
CA ASP A 94 -4.81 -7.29 6.52
C ASP A 94 -4.96 -5.79 6.80
N VAL A 95 -4.31 -4.92 6.02
CA VAL A 95 -4.50 -3.46 6.08
C VAL A 95 -5.94 -3.07 5.73
N ILE A 96 -6.50 -3.66 4.66
CA ILE A 96 -7.86 -3.38 4.21
C ILE A 96 -8.90 -3.79 5.27
N LYS A 97 -8.76 -4.97 5.90
CA LYS A 97 -9.68 -5.43 6.95
C LYS A 97 -9.76 -4.46 8.13
N GLN A 98 -8.67 -3.76 8.43
CA GLN A 98 -8.62 -2.77 9.50
C GLN A 98 -9.28 -1.44 9.10
N LYS A 99 -9.50 -1.21 7.80
CA LYS A 99 -10.04 0.04 7.23
C LYS A 99 -11.15 -0.26 6.20
N PRO A 100 -12.34 -0.66 6.64
CA PRO A 100 -13.43 -1.07 5.76
C PRO A 100 -13.97 0.05 4.85
N ASP A 101 -13.71 1.31 5.19
CA ASP A 101 -14.18 2.49 4.42
C ASP A 101 -13.32 2.80 3.18
N LEU A 102 -12.25 2.04 2.95
CA LEU A 102 -11.40 2.18 1.77
C LEU A 102 -12.16 1.73 0.52
N SER A 103 -12.20 2.57 -0.52
CA SER A 103 -12.81 2.27 -1.82
C SER A 103 -11.79 2.26 -2.97
N LYS A 104 -10.58 2.79 -2.74
CA LYS A 104 -9.52 2.92 -3.75
C LYS A 104 -8.19 2.41 -3.22
N ILE A 105 -7.41 1.80 -4.11
CA ILE A 105 -6.03 1.40 -3.83
C ILE A 105 -5.09 1.84 -4.96
N SER A 106 -3.93 2.38 -4.60
CA SER A 106 -2.84 2.66 -5.53
C SER A 106 -1.53 2.06 -5.02
N PHE A 107 -0.66 1.68 -5.95
CA PHE A 107 0.66 1.13 -5.62
C PHE A 107 1.75 2.07 -6.14
N VAL A 108 2.72 2.38 -5.28
CA VAL A 108 3.99 3.04 -5.64
C VAL A 108 5.08 2.00 -5.39
N ALA A 109 5.91 1.72 -6.39
CA ALA A 109 6.83 0.60 -6.29
C ALA A 109 8.19 0.88 -6.94
N HIS A 110 9.26 0.38 -6.31
CA HIS A 110 10.63 0.55 -6.78
C HIS A 110 11.19 -0.75 -7.36
N SER A 111 11.71 -0.70 -8.58
CA SER A 111 12.40 -1.82 -9.24
C SER A 111 11.58 -3.14 -9.20
N VAL A 112 12.15 -4.24 -8.67
CA VAL A 112 11.45 -5.55 -8.52
C VAL A 112 10.14 -5.43 -7.74
N GLY A 113 10.01 -4.45 -6.85
CA GLY A 113 8.77 -4.18 -6.13
C GLY A 113 7.60 -3.90 -7.08
N GLY A 114 7.85 -3.38 -8.29
CA GLY A 114 6.82 -3.20 -9.31
C GLY A 114 6.28 -4.51 -9.87
N LEU A 115 7.13 -5.54 -10.00
CA LEU A 115 6.69 -6.88 -10.41
C LEU A 115 5.89 -7.55 -9.29
N VAL A 116 6.34 -7.40 -8.05
CA VAL A 116 5.63 -7.88 -6.84
C VAL A 116 4.25 -7.22 -6.72
N ALA A 117 4.18 -5.90 -6.95
CA ALA A 117 2.92 -5.17 -6.96
C ALA A 117 1.97 -5.67 -8.07
N ARG A 118 2.48 -5.93 -9.28
CA ARG A 118 1.66 -6.50 -10.37
C ARG A 118 1.12 -7.88 -10.03
N TYR A 119 1.95 -8.75 -9.47
CA TYR A 119 1.49 -10.07 -9.00
C TYR A 119 0.39 -9.89 -7.95
N THR A 120 0.62 -9.06 -6.96
CA THR A 120 -0.35 -8.76 -5.89
C THR A 120 -1.69 -8.31 -6.45
N ILE A 121 -1.68 -7.36 -7.39
CA ILE A 121 -2.90 -6.88 -8.05
C ILE A 121 -3.62 -8.02 -8.77
N ALA A 122 -2.89 -8.86 -9.51
CA ALA A 122 -3.49 -10.02 -10.17
C ALA A 122 -4.10 -11.02 -9.18
N ARG A 123 -3.51 -11.17 -7.99
CA ARG A 123 -4.03 -12.04 -6.91
C ARG A 123 -5.27 -11.46 -6.24
N LEU A 124 -5.32 -10.15 -6.05
CA LEU A 124 -6.44 -9.45 -5.42
C LEU A 124 -7.59 -9.18 -6.40
N TYR A 125 -7.31 -9.20 -7.70
CA TYR A 125 -8.32 -8.97 -8.73
C TYR A 125 -9.32 -10.13 -8.78
N ARG A 126 -10.58 -9.83 -8.48
CA ARG A 126 -11.72 -10.70 -8.77
C ARG A 126 -12.43 -10.12 -10.00
N PRO A 127 -12.47 -10.84 -11.14
CA PRO A 127 -13.32 -10.41 -12.23
C PRO A 127 -14.78 -10.45 -11.76
N PRO A 128 -15.63 -9.49 -12.19
CA PRO A 128 -17.06 -9.60 -11.94
C PRO A 128 -17.54 -10.92 -12.55
N ASP A 129 -18.30 -11.69 -11.76
CA ASP A 129 -18.71 -13.06 -12.09
C ASP A 129 -19.26 -13.11 -13.51
N LYS A 130 -18.53 -13.77 -14.41
CA LYS A 130 -19.10 -14.22 -15.68
C LYS A 130 -19.87 -15.48 -15.34
N GLU A 131 -21.19 -15.47 -15.53
CA GLU A 131 -22.03 -16.65 -15.35
C GLU A 131 -21.37 -17.90 -15.98
N SER A 132 -21.01 -18.86 -15.11
CA SER A 132 -20.72 -20.28 -15.33
C SER A 132 -19.71 -20.71 -16.41
N GLY A 133 -18.66 -21.43 -15.96
CA GLY A 133 -17.84 -22.30 -16.80
C GLY A 133 -16.56 -22.76 -16.11
N GLU A 134 -16.68 -23.81 -15.29
CA GLU A 134 -15.63 -24.64 -14.66
C GLU A 134 -14.18 -24.15 -14.68
N LEU A 135 -13.61 -23.92 -13.49
CA LEU A 135 -12.28 -24.41 -13.11
C LEU A 135 -12.18 -24.47 -11.58
N SER A 136 -11.91 -25.68 -11.08
CA SER A 136 -11.73 -25.98 -9.67
C SER A 136 -10.41 -25.39 -9.14
N ALA A 137 -10.51 -24.46 -8.22
CA ALA A 137 -9.53 -24.29 -7.15
C ALA A 137 -10.29 -23.78 -5.93
N THR A 138 -10.30 -24.58 -4.88
CA THR A 138 -10.88 -24.27 -3.58
C THR A 138 -10.44 -22.89 -3.09
N PHE A 139 -11.35 -21.92 -3.13
CA PHE A 139 -11.19 -20.66 -2.41
C PHE A 139 -12.34 -20.54 -1.41
N CYS A 140 -11.99 -20.42 -0.14
CA CYS A 140 -12.92 -20.22 0.96
C CYS A 140 -13.57 -18.85 0.80
N GLU A 141 -14.90 -18.85 0.65
CA GLU A 141 -15.75 -17.68 0.49
C GLU A 141 -15.55 -16.70 1.65
N LYS A 142 -15.04 -15.49 1.38
CA LYS A 142 -15.43 -14.28 2.11
C LYS A 142 -15.45 -13.03 1.22
N GLU A 143 -16.64 -12.42 1.26
CA GLU A 143 -16.99 -11.01 1.16
C GLU A 143 -16.73 -10.26 -0.16
N SER A 144 -17.73 -9.46 -0.49
CA SER A 144 -18.10 -8.90 -1.79
C SER A 144 -18.01 -7.38 -1.74
N PHE A 145 -16.89 -6.79 -2.18
CA PHE A 145 -16.71 -5.34 -2.09
C PHE A 145 -15.96 -4.66 -3.26
N TRP A 146 -15.23 -5.39 -4.11
CA TRP A 146 -14.27 -4.77 -5.03
C TRP A 146 -14.67 -4.84 -6.51
N ASP A 147 -15.71 -4.11 -6.91
CA ASP A 147 -16.13 -4.00 -8.32
C ASP A 147 -15.77 -2.67 -9.00
N SER A 148 -14.86 -1.86 -8.44
CA SER A 148 -14.62 -0.50 -8.96
C SER A 148 -13.14 -0.14 -9.09
N TYR A 149 -12.65 -0.18 -10.34
CA TYR A 149 -11.51 0.53 -10.93
C TYR A 149 -10.23 0.73 -10.07
N VAL A 150 -9.20 -0.08 -10.35
CA VAL A 150 -7.82 0.13 -9.90
C VAL A 150 -7.11 1.08 -10.88
N GLU A 151 -6.87 2.34 -10.49
CA GLU A 151 -6.02 3.27 -11.26
C GLU A 151 -4.54 3.00 -10.93
N LEU A 152 -3.82 2.39 -11.86
CA LEU A 152 -2.40 2.05 -11.77
C LEU A 152 -1.52 3.20 -12.29
N LYS A 153 -0.79 3.88 -11.40
CA LYS A 153 0.28 4.82 -11.79
C LYS A 153 1.63 4.27 -11.34
N PHE A 154 2.47 3.90 -12.31
CA PHE A 154 3.85 3.48 -12.05
C PHE A 154 4.76 4.72 -12.01
N TYR A 155 5.50 4.90 -10.91
CA TYR A 155 6.61 5.83 -10.84
C TYR A 155 7.88 5.02 -10.56
N ALA A 156 8.74 4.90 -11.58
CA ALA A 156 10.10 4.38 -11.40
C ALA A 156 10.98 5.56 -11.02
N GLN A 157 11.56 5.53 -9.82
CA GLN A 157 12.60 6.48 -9.45
C GLN A 157 13.92 5.94 -9.96
N ASP A 158 14.44 6.54 -11.04
CA ASP A 158 15.79 6.28 -11.51
C ASP A 158 16.75 6.87 -10.48
N SER A 159 17.52 6.01 -9.84
CA SER A 159 18.60 6.41 -8.95
C SER A 159 19.79 6.89 -9.77
N ASP A 160 19.64 8.03 -10.43
CA ASP A 160 20.76 8.75 -11.03
C ASP A 160 21.07 10.03 -10.24
N LYS A 161 22.29 10.00 -9.68
CA LYS A 161 23.12 11.11 -9.18
C LYS A 161 22.83 11.65 -7.78
N ILE A 162 23.54 11.06 -6.83
CA ILE A 162 24.15 11.80 -5.72
C ILE A 162 25.26 12.65 -6.34
N HIS A 163 25.09 13.98 -6.32
CA HIS A 163 26.17 14.96 -6.47
C HIS A 163 26.09 15.96 -5.32
#